data_AF-A0A436RSA4-F1
#
_entry.id   AF-A0A436RSA4-F1
#
_cell.length_a   1.000
_cell.length_b   1.000
_cell.length_c   1.000
_cell.angle_alpha   90.00
_cell.angle_beta   90.00
_cell.angle_gamma   90.00
#
_symmetry.space_group_name_H-M   'P 1'
#
loop_
_entity.id
_entity.type
_entity.pdbx_description
1 polymer ?
#
loop_
_entity_poly.entity_id
_entity_poly.type
_entity_poly.pdbx_seq_one_letter_code
_entity_poly.pdbx_strand_id
1 'polypeptide(L)'
;ARRIGDLGYQARLLANLAVACCTFTDRCPTEGVPAAEKAIEIDRALDQREHLSVPLIVLGQIHQCNGRPELAIGLFHEALDVARETGEPQLLFPCYDGLATLNLDLDNLAEAERYFSLAQGICAQHGLDPEGLVVLPFLD
;
A
#
# COMPACT_ATOMS: atom_id res chain seq x y z
N ALA A 1 18.23 16.38 15.94
CA ALA A 1 16.77 16.65 16.00
C ALA A 1 16.24 17.23 14.68
N ARG A 2 16.62 18.46 14.27
CA ARG A 2 16.02 19.16 13.11
C ARG A 2 16.12 18.40 11.76
N ARG A 3 17.27 17.76 11.48
CA ARG A 3 17.51 17.01 10.23
C ARG A 3 16.77 15.67 10.15
N ILE A 4 16.45 15.03 11.27
CA ILE A 4 15.69 13.76 11.30
C ILE A 4 14.21 14.05 11.09
N GLY A 5 13.66 15.06 11.78
CA GLY A 5 12.26 15.47 11.58
C GLY A 5 11.95 15.96 10.17
N ASP A 6 12.93 16.60 9.51
CA ASP A 6 12.83 17.03 8.11
C ASP A 6 12.73 15.84 7.14
N LEU A 7 13.52 14.79 7.38
CA LEU A 7 13.49 13.57 6.58
C LEU A 7 12.19 12.77 6.77
N GLY A 8 11.71 12.60 8.00
CA GLY A 8 10.43 11.91 8.24
C GLY A 8 9.24 12.66 7.60
N TYR A 9 9.24 13.99 7.66
CA TYR A 9 8.24 14.80 6.96
C TYR A 9 8.34 14.64 5.43
N GLN A 10 9.57 14.61 4.90
CA GLN A 10 9.82 14.36 3.48
C GLN A 10 9.31 12.99 3.03
N ALA A 11 9.51 11.93 3.80
CA ALA A 11 9.03 10.58 3.49
C ALA A 11 7.51 10.55 3.34
N ARG A 12 6.78 11.18 4.27
CA ARG A 12 5.33 11.25 4.21
C ARG A 12 4.81 12.05 3.01
N LEU A 13 5.47 13.16 2.66
CA LEU A 13 5.13 13.91 1.44
C LEU A 13 5.37 13.08 0.18
N LEU A 14 6.44 12.29 0.14
CA LEU A 14 6.74 11.40 -0.98
C LEU A 14 5.72 10.26 -1.09
N ALA A 15 5.28 9.68 0.04
CA ALA A 15 4.20 8.70 0.05
C ALA A 15 2.90 9.30 -0.53
N ASN A 16 2.53 10.51 -0.11
CA ASN A 16 1.35 11.21 -0.63
C ASN A 16 1.47 11.55 -2.12
N LEU A 17 2.65 11.95 -2.57
CA LEU A 17 2.93 12.15 -4.00
C LEU A 17 2.76 10.85 -4.78
N ALA A 18 3.27 9.74 -4.26
CA ALA A 18 3.14 8.44 -4.90
C ALA A 18 1.67 8.01 -5.05
N VAL A 19 0.87 8.17 -4.00
CA VAL A 19 -0.58 7.95 -4.03
C VAL A 19 -1.22 8.82 -5.10
N ALA A 20 -0.98 10.13 -5.08
CA ALA A 20 -1.59 11.05 -6.03
C ALA A 20 -1.20 10.73 -7.49
N CYS A 21 0.06 10.35 -7.71
CA CYS A 21 0.54 9.93 -9.01
C CYS A 21 -0.13 8.66 -9.51
N CYS A 22 -0.42 7.70 -8.62
CA CYS A 22 -1.08 6.44 -8.96
C CYS A 22 -2.60 6.59 -9.16
N THR A 23 -3.25 7.45 -8.38
CA THR A 23 -4.72 7.56 -8.37
C THR A 23 -5.25 8.61 -9.34
N PHE A 24 -4.55 9.73 -9.53
CA PHE A 24 -5.12 10.90 -10.22
C PHE A 24 -4.35 11.33 -11.48
N THR A 25 -3.26 10.65 -11.84
CA THR A 25 -2.41 11.05 -12.98
C THR A 25 -1.85 9.85 -13.73
N ASP A 26 -1.33 10.07 -14.93
CA ASP A 26 -0.54 9.08 -15.69
C ASP A 26 0.97 9.09 -15.34
N ARG A 27 1.38 9.81 -14.27
CA ARG A 27 2.80 10.01 -13.89
C ARG A 27 3.31 8.95 -12.92
N CYS A 28 2.56 7.87 -12.77
CA CYS A 28 2.87 6.74 -11.90
C CYS A 28 4.28 6.15 -12.15
N PRO A 29 4.72 5.86 -13.41
CA PRO A 29 6.05 5.30 -13.64
C PRO A 29 7.20 6.31 -13.42
N THR A 30 6.97 7.59 -13.72
CA THR A 30 8.04 8.60 -13.74
C THR A 30 8.23 9.29 -12.39
N GLU A 31 7.17 9.37 -11.58
CA GLU A 31 7.18 10.08 -10.29
C GLU A 31 6.59 9.26 -9.15
N GLY A 32 5.55 8.46 -9.42
CA GLY A 32 4.94 7.62 -8.39
C GLY A 32 5.90 6.59 -7.81
N VAL A 33 6.53 5.79 -8.69
CA VAL A 33 7.52 4.77 -8.28
C VAL A 33 8.71 5.40 -7.55
N PRO A 34 9.42 6.40 -8.11
CA PRO A 34 10.54 7.01 -7.40
C PRO A 34 10.15 7.64 -6.06
N ALA A 35 8.94 8.20 -5.95
CA ALA A 35 8.47 8.77 -4.69
C ALA A 35 8.21 7.69 -3.64
N ALA A 36 7.53 6.59 -3.99
CA ALA A 36 7.30 5.47 -3.09
C ALA A 36 8.62 4.83 -2.63
N GLU A 37 9.54 4.55 -3.57
CA GLU A 37 10.86 3.99 -3.25
C GLU A 37 11.66 4.90 -2.31
N LYS A 38 11.61 6.22 -2.55
CA LYS A 38 12.33 7.17 -1.71
C LYS A 38 11.71 7.31 -0.32
N ALA A 39 10.38 7.26 -0.20
CA ALA A 39 9.71 7.21 1.10
C ALA A 39 10.16 5.98 1.91
N ILE A 40 10.13 4.79 1.30
CA ILE A 40 10.58 3.53 1.92
C ILE A 40 12.05 3.61 2.35
N GLU A 41 12.92 4.14 1.51
CA GLU A 41 14.35 4.31 1.83
C GLU A 41 14.54 5.17 3.09
N ILE A 42 13.83 6.30 3.16
CA ILE A 42 13.93 7.22 4.30
C ILE A 42 13.35 6.58 5.56
N ASP A 43 12.14 6.02 5.49
CA ASP A 43 11.49 5.43 6.66
C ASP A 43 12.27 4.23 7.21
N ARG A 44 12.85 3.39 6.35
CA ARG A 44 13.78 2.32 6.79
C ARG A 44 15.05 2.88 7.43
N ALA A 45 15.61 3.96 6.90
CA ALA A 45 16.80 4.59 7.47
C ALA A 45 16.54 5.29 8.82
N LEU A 46 15.30 5.69 9.06
CA LEU A 46 14.86 6.32 10.31
C LEU A 46 14.23 5.33 11.31
N ASP A 47 14.12 4.05 10.95
CA ASP A 47 13.43 3.00 11.73
C ASP A 47 11.95 3.36 12.01
N GLN A 48 11.30 4.00 11.03
CA GLN A 48 9.88 4.41 11.05
C GLN A 48 9.03 3.35 10.34
N ARG A 49 9.08 2.11 10.86
CA ARG A 49 8.45 0.95 10.22
C ARG A 49 6.95 1.13 10.02
N GLU A 50 6.27 1.80 10.95
CA GLU A 50 4.84 2.10 10.91
C GLU A 50 4.40 2.92 9.68
N HIS A 51 5.31 3.68 9.07
CA HIS A 51 5.02 4.48 7.88
C HIS A 51 5.15 3.70 6.57
N LEU A 52 5.70 2.49 6.60
CA LEU A 52 6.02 1.74 5.38
C LEU A 52 4.78 1.21 4.64
N SER A 53 3.68 0.95 5.34
CA SER A 53 2.47 0.36 4.76
C SER A 53 2.01 1.11 3.51
N VAL A 54 1.92 2.44 3.58
CA VAL A 54 1.40 3.27 2.49
C VAL A 54 2.25 3.18 1.22
N PRO A 55 3.56 3.54 1.23
CA PRO A 55 4.36 3.47 0.02
C PRO A 55 4.54 2.04 -0.49
N LEU A 56 4.51 1.01 0.38
CA LEU A 56 4.52 -0.39 -0.05
C LEU A 56 3.24 -0.79 -0.79
N ILE A 57 2.06 -0.42 -0.29
CA ILE A 57 0.77 -0.66 -0.97
C ILE A 57 0.79 0.00 -2.35
N VAL A 58 1.18 1.28 -2.42
CA VAL A 58 1.25 2.01 -3.69
C VAL A 58 2.18 1.30 -4.65
N LEU A 59 3.41 0.98 -4.24
CA LEU A 59 4.36 0.30 -5.12
C LEU A 59 3.85 -1.07 -5.58
N GLY A 60 3.15 -1.81 -4.70
CA GLY A 60 2.47 -3.06 -5.01
C GLY A 60 1.42 -2.90 -6.11
N GLN A 61 0.52 -1.92 -5.97
CA GLN A 61 -0.50 -1.60 -6.98
C GLN A 61 0.14 -1.22 -8.32
N ILE A 62 1.20 -0.41 -8.31
CA ILE A 62 1.91 -0.02 -9.53
C ILE A 62 2.51 -1.24 -10.23
N HIS A 63 3.13 -2.16 -9.49
CA HIS A 63 3.70 -3.37 -10.08
C HIS A 63 2.64 -4.35 -10.57
N GLN A 64 1.51 -4.45 -9.88
CA GLN A 64 0.34 -5.21 -10.33
C GLN A 64 -0.15 -4.69 -11.69
N CYS A 65 -0.41 -3.38 -11.81
CA CYS A 65 -0.85 -2.75 -13.06
C CYS A 65 0.17 -2.91 -14.21
N ASN A 66 1.46 -3.03 -13.89
CA ASN A 66 2.52 -3.21 -14.86
C ASN A 66 2.82 -4.69 -15.19
N GLY A 67 1.97 -5.63 -14.76
CA GLY A 67 2.12 -7.05 -15.06
C GLY A 67 3.34 -7.69 -14.40
N ARG A 68 3.71 -7.23 -13.20
CA ARG A 68 4.80 -7.80 -12.38
C ARG A 68 4.22 -8.41 -11.10
N PRO A 69 3.44 -9.50 -11.19
CA PRO A 69 2.67 -10.03 -10.07
C PRO A 69 3.56 -10.50 -8.92
N GLU A 70 4.74 -11.07 -9.17
CA GLU A 70 5.63 -11.57 -8.12
C GLU A 70 6.16 -10.44 -7.23
N LEU A 71 6.50 -9.29 -7.85
CA LEU A 71 6.93 -8.11 -7.10
C LEU A 71 5.78 -7.51 -6.30
N ALA A 72 4.60 -7.43 -6.91
CA ALA A 72 3.41 -6.89 -6.26
C ALA A 72 3.00 -7.73 -5.03
N ILE A 73 3.01 -9.07 -5.16
CA ILE A 73 2.74 -10.00 -4.05
C ILE A 73 3.69 -9.76 -2.89
N GLY A 74 5.00 -9.65 -3.16
CA GLY A 74 6.00 -9.39 -2.12
C GLY A 74 5.74 -8.07 -1.37
N LEU A 75 5.40 -7.02 -2.12
CA LEU A 75 5.12 -5.69 -1.55
C LEU A 75 3.83 -5.66 -0.72
N PHE A 76 2.76 -6.30 -1.20
CA PHE A 76 1.52 -6.40 -0.44
C PHE A 76 1.69 -7.23 0.83
N HIS A 77 2.50 -8.29 0.81
CA HIS A 77 2.81 -9.04 2.02
C HIS A 77 3.60 -8.22 3.04
N GLU A 78 4.61 -7.46 2.60
CA GLU A 78 5.36 -6.58 3.49
C GLU A 78 4.44 -5.50 4.08
N ALA A 79 3.59 -4.87 3.27
CA ALA A 79 2.62 -3.89 3.74
C ALA A 79 1.61 -4.50 4.73
N LEU A 80 1.16 -5.71 4.46
CA LEU A 80 0.21 -6.43 5.32
C LEU A 80 0.82 -6.72 6.70
N ASP A 81 2.09 -7.11 6.75
CA ASP A 81 2.80 -7.36 8.00
C ASP A 81 2.93 -6.07 8.83
N VAL A 82 3.28 -4.96 8.19
CA VAL A 82 3.35 -3.65 8.86
C VAL A 82 1.95 -3.20 9.33
N ALA A 83 0.92 -3.30 8.49
CA ALA A 83 -0.44 -2.91 8.83
C ALA A 83 -1.03 -3.72 9.99
N ARG A 84 -0.64 -5.00 10.13
CA ARG A 84 -1.02 -5.84 11.28
C ARG A 84 -0.37 -5.39 12.58
N GLU A 85 0.86 -4.89 12.51
CA GLU A 85 1.59 -4.37 13.67
C GLU A 85 1.00 -3.04 14.16
N THR A 86 0.61 -2.15 13.24
CA THR A 86 0.02 -0.85 13.58
C THR A 86 -1.45 -0.96 13.99
N GLY A 87 -2.13 -2.05 13.59
CA GLY A 87 -3.53 -2.28 13.91
C GLY A 87 -4.49 -1.34 13.18
N GLU A 88 -4.07 -0.78 12.04
CA GLU A 88 -4.85 0.15 11.22
C GLU A 88 -5.70 -0.60 10.18
N PRO A 89 -7.01 -0.77 10.39
CA PRO A 89 -7.84 -1.60 9.52
C PRO A 89 -7.94 -1.06 8.09
N GLN A 90 -7.85 0.26 7.92
CA GLN A 90 -7.83 0.91 6.60
C GLN A 90 -6.63 0.50 5.73
N LEU A 91 -5.52 0.05 6.34
CA LEU A 91 -4.32 -0.40 5.63
C LEU A 91 -4.39 -1.89 5.27
N LEU A 92 -5.18 -2.67 6.01
CA LEU A 92 -5.35 -4.10 5.77
C LEU A 92 -6.16 -4.38 4.51
N PHE A 93 -7.21 -3.60 4.27
CA PHE A 93 -8.09 -3.76 3.10
C PHE A 93 -7.34 -3.76 1.76
N PRO A 94 -6.57 -2.70 1.39
CA PRO A 94 -5.89 -2.66 0.09
C PRO A 94 -4.85 -3.76 -0.07
N CYS A 95 -4.25 -4.26 1.02
CA CYS A 95 -3.37 -5.42 0.97
C CYS A 95 -4.12 -6.69 0.63
N TYR A 96 -5.27 -6.94 1.28
CA TYR A 96 -6.08 -8.12 1.00
C TYR A 96 -6.70 -8.07 -0.40
N ASP A 97 -7.21 -6.91 -0.82
CA ASP A 97 -7.79 -6.73 -2.15
C ASP A 97 -6.77 -6.94 -3.28
N GLY A 98 -5.56 -6.36 -3.13
CA GLY A 98 -4.46 -6.56 -4.07
C GLY A 98 -4.03 -8.02 -4.17
N LEU A 99 -3.84 -8.70 -3.03
CA LEU A 99 -3.49 -10.12 -3.00
C LEU A 99 -4.60 -11.02 -3.56
N ALA A 100 -5.87 -10.68 -3.31
CA ALA A 100 -7.00 -11.43 -3.85
C ALA A 100 -7.02 -11.35 -5.38
N THR A 101 -6.90 -10.13 -5.93
CA THR A 101 -6.89 -9.87 -7.36
C THR A 101 -5.71 -10.56 -8.04
N LEU A 102 -4.51 -10.45 -7.47
CA LEU A 102 -3.32 -11.13 -8.00
C LEU A 102 -3.46 -12.66 -8.00
N ASN A 103 -4.08 -13.24 -6.97
CA ASN A 103 -4.33 -14.68 -6.95
C ASN A 103 -5.42 -15.11 -7.95
N LEU A 104 -6.41 -14.27 -8.24
CA LEU A 104 -7.34 -14.53 -9.34
C LEU A 104 -6.62 -14.55 -10.69
N ASP A 105 -5.76 -13.56 -10.95
CA ASP A 105 -5.01 -13.46 -12.21
C ASP A 105 -4.05 -14.66 -12.41
N LEU A 106 -3.57 -15.25 -11.31
CA LEU A 106 -2.71 -16.44 -11.29
C LEU A 106 -3.49 -17.77 -11.23
N ASP A 107 -4.82 -17.75 -11.34
CA ASP A 107 -5.71 -18.93 -11.26
C ASP A 107 -5.67 -19.67 -9.90
N ASN A 108 -5.21 -19.00 -8.85
CA ASN A 108 -5.16 -19.49 -7.47
C ASN A 108 -6.48 -19.17 -6.73
N LEU A 109 -7.59 -19.72 -7.22
CA LEU A 109 -8.95 -19.38 -6.77
C LEU A 109 -9.17 -19.53 -5.25
N ALA A 110 -8.60 -20.57 -4.64
CA ALA A 110 -8.74 -20.81 -3.20
C ALA A 110 -8.13 -19.68 -2.35
N GLU A 111 -6.99 -19.16 -2.78
CA GLU A 111 -6.29 -18.10 -2.05
C GLU A 111 -6.94 -16.73 -2.32
N ALA A 112 -7.43 -16.51 -3.54
CA ALA A 112 -8.23 -15.35 -3.86
C ALA A 112 -9.49 -15.25 -2.99
N GLU A 113 -10.26 -16.34 -2.88
CA GLU A 113 -11.47 -16.40 -2.04
C GLU A 113 -11.15 -16.12 -0.57
N ARG A 114 -10.02 -16.66 -0.08
CA ARG A 114 -9.55 -16.41 1.28
C ARG A 114 -9.27 -14.93 1.52
N TYR A 115 -8.58 -14.26 0.61
CA TYR A 115 -8.27 -12.83 0.74
C TYR A 115 -9.49 -11.93 0.58
N PHE A 116 -10.41 -12.21 -0.35
CA PHE A 116 -11.67 -11.47 -0.43
C PHE A 116 -12.48 -11.58 0.85
N SER A 117 -12.54 -12.78 1.44
CA SER A 117 -13.22 -12.99 2.72
C SER A 117 -12.59 -12.16 3.85
N LEU A 118 -11.26 -12.03 3.86
CA LEU A 118 -10.55 -11.19 4.82
C LEU A 118 -10.83 -9.69 4.61
N ALA A 119 -10.83 -9.22 3.36
CA ALA A 119 -11.15 -7.84 3.02
C ALA A 119 -12.57 -7.47 3.46
N GLN A 120 -13.56 -8.32 3.14
CA GLN A 120 -14.96 -8.15 3.57
C GLN A 120 -15.10 -8.19 5.09
N GLY A 121 -14.38 -9.10 5.75
CA GLY A 121 -14.39 -9.23 7.21
C GLY A 121 -13.91 -7.96 7.91
N ILE A 122 -12.81 -7.36 7.44
CA ILE A 122 -12.29 -6.10 7.98
C ILE A 122 -13.30 -4.95 7.77
N CYS A 123 -13.88 -4.82 6.58
CA CYS A 123 -14.86 -3.77 6.33
C CYS A 123 -16.10 -3.92 7.22
N ALA A 124 -16.64 -5.14 7.35
CA ALA A 124 -17.78 -5.42 8.20
C ALA A 124 -17.48 -5.18 9.70
N GLN A 125 -16.29 -5.58 10.16
CA GLN A 125 -15.89 -5.43 11.55
C GLN A 125 -15.70 -3.96 11.96
N HIS A 126 -15.20 -3.13 11.04
CA HIS A 126 -14.82 -1.75 11.32
C HIS A 126 -15.78 -0.71 10.72
N GLY A 127 -16.86 -1.15 10.06
CA GLY A 127 -17.83 -0.25 9.42
C GLY A 127 -17.21 0.55 8.27
N LEU A 128 -16.19 0.00 7.61
CA LEU A 128 -15.53 0.65 6.49
C LEU A 128 -16.31 0.42 5.21
N ASP A 129 -16.43 1.45 4.39
CA ASP A 129 -16.98 1.35 3.04
C ASP A 129 -15.85 0.92 2.07
N PRO A 130 -15.93 -0.27 1.44
CA PRO A 130 -14.94 -0.70 0.47
C PRO A 130 -14.75 0.31 -0.67
N GLU A 131 -15.81 0.99 -1.11
CA GLU A 131 -15.73 1.97 -2.21
C GLU A 131 -14.92 3.21 -1.81
N GLY A 132 -14.98 3.59 -0.52
CA GLY A 132 -14.20 4.69 0.04
C GLY A 132 -12.72 4.35 0.27
N LEU A 133 -12.35 3.08 0.23
CA LEU A 133 -10.97 2.61 0.47
C LEU A 133 -10.17 2.34 -0.82
N VAL A 134 -10.82 2.44 -1.98
CA VAL A 134 -10.17 2.30 -3.30
C VAL A 134 -9.21 3.48 -3.57
N VAL A 135 -9.50 4.64 -2.97
CA VAL A 135 -8.59 5.78 -2.93
C VAL A 135 -7.94 5.78 -1.56
N LEU A 136 -6.64 5.49 -1.52
CA LEU A 136 -5.85 5.54 -0.29
C LEU A 136 -6.03 6.92 0.39
N PRO A 137 -6.62 7.01 1.60
CA PRO A 137 -7.09 8.26 2.19
C PRO A 137 -5.98 9.12 2.82
N PHE A 138 -4.71 8.95 2.42
CA PHE A 138 -3.57 9.57 3.11
C PHE A 138 -3.32 11.05 2.76
N LEU A 139 -4.28 11.71 2.13
CA LEU A 139 -4.15 13.12 1.71
C LEU A 139 -4.59 14.15 2.75
N ASP A 140 -4.96 13.72 3.96
CA ASP A 140 -5.32 14.61 5.07
C ASP A 140 -4.13 15.00 5.98
#